data_AF-A0A946AMD1-F1
#
_entry.id   AF-A0A946AMD1-F1
#
_cell.length_a   1.000
_cell.length_b   1.000
_cell.length_c   1.000
_cell.angle_alpha   90.00
_cell.angle_beta   90.00
_cell.angle_gamma   90.00
#
_symmetry.space_group_name_H-M   'P 1'
#
loop_
_entity.id
_entity.type
_entity.pdbx_description
1 polymer ?
#
loop_
_entity_poly.entity_id
_entity_poly.type
_entity_poly.pdbx_seq_one_letter_code
_entity_poly.pdbx_strand_id
1 'polypeptide(L)'
;QHAPQTVDVTDDEQPAQITQTWCSVTRENRNVELVRTLRAWGGALNLVFCNTKVDCAEVAKHLHSENITAIALHGDLDQAQRSQVLVRFSNRSASVLIATDVAARGLDVKDIDAVFNYELPQQTEIYVHRIGRTGRAGKTGAAISLVEEREMWRLQEIEKSLPDAHIQQRGIPDAKRGDETLVPSMTTIQISGGRKNKLRPGDLLGALTAQGGIPGDAVGKIDLFDNVGYVAVQNQHVSKAVQQLSDQPIKGRKYRARARR
;
A
#
# COMPACT_ATOMS: atom_id res chain seq x y z
N GLN A 1 17.56 39.44 -28.18
CA GLN A 1 17.03 39.13 -26.84
C GLN A 1 15.78 38.30 -27.06
N HIS A 2 15.87 36.97 -26.87
CA HIS A 2 14.70 36.10 -26.99
C HIS A 2 14.00 36.05 -25.63
N ALA A 3 12.77 36.55 -25.58
CA ALA A 3 11.91 36.46 -24.42
C ALA A 3 11.56 34.98 -24.17
N PRO A 4 11.65 34.48 -22.92
CA PRO A 4 11.27 33.11 -22.62
C PRO A 4 9.75 32.96 -22.72
N GLN A 5 9.30 32.01 -23.54
CA GLN A 5 7.92 31.52 -23.53
C GLN A 5 7.79 30.48 -22.42
N THR A 6 6.95 30.78 -21.43
CA THR A 6 6.53 29.81 -20.43
C THR A 6 5.61 28.79 -21.10
N VAL A 7 6.11 27.58 -21.31
CA VAL A 7 5.28 26.44 -21.69
C VAL A 7 4.71 25.89 -20.39
N ASP A 8 3.47 26.24 -20.07
CA ASP A 8 2.70 25.52 -19.06
C ASP A 8 2.43 24.12 -19.61
N VAL A 9 3.19 23.14 -19.11
CA VAL A 9 2.87 21.73 -19.25
C VAL A 9 1.74 21.46 -18.27
N THR A 10 0.50 21.77 -18.67
CA THR A 10 -0.66 21.21 -17.98
C THR A 10 -0.66 19.71 -18.29
N ASP A 11 -0.24 18.92 -17.30
CA ASP A 11 -0.46 17.47 -17.32
C ASP A 11 -1.96 17.23 -17.57
N ASP A 12 -2.29 16.61 -18.72
CA ASP A 12 -3.61 16.10 -19.05
C ASP A 12 -3.98 14.92 -18.12
N GLU A 13 -4.07 15.17 -16.81
CA GLU A 13 -4.61 14.20 -15.86
C GLU A 13 -6.13 14.18 -16.00
N GLN A 14 -6.63 13.19 -16.73
CA GLN A 14 -8.05 12.86 -16.72
C GLN A 14 -8.55 12.71 -15.27
N PRO A 15 -9.72 13.27 -14.92
CA PRO A 15 -10.22 13.24 -13.55
C PRO A 15 -10.37 11.80 -13.07
N ALA A 16 -9.90 11.53 -11.85
CA ALA A 16 -9.94 10.21 -11.25
C ALA A 16 -11.38 9.69 -11.15
N GLN A 17 -11.65 8.50 -11.71
CA GLN A 17 -12.95 7.87 -11.59
C GLN A 17 -13.00 7.05 -10.29
N ILE A 18 -13.51 7.65 -9.22
CA ILE A 18 -13.56 7.03 -7.89
C ILE A 18 -15.02 6.69 -7.54
N THR A 19 -15.31 5.40 -7.37
CA THR A 19 -16.60 4.97 -6.79
C THR A 19 -16.56 5.19 -5.28
N GLN A 20 -17.44 6.03 -4.77
CA GLN A 20 -17.50 6.39 -3.35
C GLN A 20 -18.69 5.68 -2.68
N THR A 21 -18.43 5.01 -1.56
CA THR A 21 -19.43 4.25 -0.81
C THR A 21 -19.22 4.44 0.67
N TRP A 22 -20.31 4.43 1.44
CA TRP A 22 -20.24 4.38 2.88
C TRP A 22 -21.09 3.26 3.46
N CYS A 23 -20.64 2.72 4.59
CA CYS A 23 -21.29 1.64 5.31
C CYS A 23 -21.46 2.03 6.78
N SER A 24 -22.65 1.79 7.33
CA SER A 24 -22.91 2.01 8.75
C SER A 24 -22.21 0.93 9.58
N VAL A 25 -21.51 1.35 10.63
CA VAL A 25 -20.83 0.47 11.58
C VAL A 25 -21.09 0.94 13.01
N THR A 26 -20.94 0.03 13.97
CA THR A 26 -20.80 0.37 15.39
C THR A 26 -19.33 0.28 15.80
N ARG A 27 -19.01 0.76 16.99
CA ARG A 27 -17.64 0.66 17.53
C ARG A 27 -17.19 -0.81 17.64
N GLU A 28 -18.11 -1.69 18.01
CA GLU A 28 -17.85 -3.10 18.28
C GLU A 28 -17.63 -3.92 17.00
N ASN A 29 -18.41 -3.65 15.95
CA ASN A 29 -18.32 -4.41 14.70
C ASN A 29 -17.34 -3.80 13.69
N ARG A 30 -16.87 -2.56 13.88
CA ARG A 30 -16.06 -1.83 12.89
C ARG A 30 -14.89 -2.62 12.32
N ASN A 31 -14.15 -3.33 13.16
CA ASN A 31 -13.04 -4.18 12.75
C ASN A 31 -13.49 -5.33 11.85
N VAL A 32 -14.59 -5.99 12.21
CA VAL A 32 -15.21 -7.06 11.41
C VAL A 32 -15.72 -6.51 10.08
N GLU A 33 -16.34 -5.33 10.07
CA GLU A 33 -16.85 -4.69 8.87
C GLU A 33 -15.73 -4.17 7.95
N LEU A 34 -14.59 -3.74 8.51
CA LEU A 34 -13.39 -3.45 7.71
C LEU A 34 -12.93 -4.69 6.94
N VAL A 35 -12.91 -5.85 7.59
CA VAL A 35 -12.51 -7.11 6.96
C VAL A 35 -13.51 -7.51 5.87
N ARG A 36 -14.81 -7.41 6.15
CA ARG A 36 -15.85 -7.72 5.16
C ARG A 36 -15.80 -6.78 3.95
N THR A 37 -15.59 -5.47 4.17
CA THR A 37 -15.45 -4.49 3.07
C THR A 37 -14.17 -4.68 2.28
N LEU A 38 -13.03 -5.00 2.92
CA LEU A 38 -11.79 -5.36 2.24
C LEU A 38 -12.00 -6.60 1.34
N ARG A 39 -12.66 -7.64 1.84
CA ARG A 39 -12.96 -8.85 1.04
C ARG A 39 -13.95 -8.56 -0.10
N ALA A 40 -14.94 -7.69 0.12
CA ALA A 40 -15.96 -7.38 -0.89
C ALA A 40 -15.46 -6.45 -2.00
N TRP A 41 -14.74 -5.38 -1.63
CA TRP A 41 -14.42 -4.27 -2.52
C TRP A 41 -12.93 -3.93 -2.60
N GLY A 42 -12.08 -4.58 -1.80
CA GLY A 42 -10.64 -4.42 -1.88
C GLY A 42 -10.06 -4.99 -3.18
N GLY A 43 -8.88 -4.49 -3.53
CA GLY A 43 -8.04 -4.98 -4.61
C GLY A 43 -6.75 -5.62 -4.10
N ALA A 44 -5.74 -5.66 -4.95
CA ALA A 44 -4.42 -6.19 -4.60
C ALA A 44 -3.63 -5.23 -3.70
N LEU A 45 -3.84 -3.91 -3.85
CA LEU A 45 -3.23 -2.86 -3.03
C LEU A 45 -4.30 -1.93 -2.45
N ASN A 46 -4.40 -1.94 -1.12
CA ASN A 46 -5.42 -1.19 -0.38
C ASN A 46 -4.75 -0.24 0.63
N LEU A 47 -5.33 0.95 0.80
CA LEU A 47 -4.89 1.93 1.78
C LEU A 47 -6.00 2.20 2.79
N VAL A 48 -5.76 1.89 4.06
CA VAL A 48 -6.68 2.16 5.17
C VAL A 48 -6.19 3.39 5.92
N PHE A 49 -7.03 4.40 6.04
CA PHE A 49 -6.77 5.59 6.83
C PHE A 49 -7.41 5.48 8.22
N CYS A 50 -6.59 5.67 9.25
CA CYS A 50 -7.02 5.80 10.64
C CYS A 50 -6.66 7.20 11.16
N ASN A 51 -7.39 7.70 12.16
CA ASN A 51 -7.10 9.02 12.73
C ASN A 51 -5.89 8.97 13.68
N THR A 52 -5.70 7.87 14.41
CA THR A 52 -4.60 7.75 15.38
C THR A 52 -3.62 6.63 15.05
N LYS A 53 -2.40 6.74 15.60
CA LYS A 53 -1.38 5.69 15.50
C LYS A 53 -1.74 4.42 16.26
N VAL A 54 -2.56 4.53 17.30
CA VAL A 54 -3.03 3.39 18.11
C VAL A 54 -3.98 2.56 17.26
N ASP A 55 -4.95 3.21 16.62
CA ASP A 55 -5.87 2.55 15.68
C ASP A 55 -5.10 1.86 14.55
N CYS A 56 -4.06 2.51 13.99
CA CYS A 56 -3.24 1.87 12.96
C CYS A 56 -2.65 0.54 13.42
N ALA A 57 -2.15 0.48 14.65
CA ALA A 57 -1.54 -0.73 15.21
C ALA A 57 -2.59 -1.80 15.55
N GLU A 58 -3.73 -1.40 16.10
CA GLU A 58 -4.83 -2.31 16.43
C GLU A 58 -5.47 -2.91 15.18
N VAL A 59 -5.74 -2.09 14.17
CA VAL A 59 -6.24 -2.54 12.86
C VAL A 59 -5.25 -3.49 12.20
N ALA A 60 -3.95 -3.17 12.19
CA ALA A 60 -2.93 -4.08 11.66
C ALA A 60 -2.96 -5.45 12.36
N LYS A 61 -3.06 -5.46 13.69
CA LYS A 61 -3.14 -6.70 14.47
C LYS A 61 -4.40 -7.50 14.14
N HIS A 62 -5.55 -6.84 14.00
CA HIS A 62 -6.81 -7.49 13.67
C HIS A 62 -6.80 -8.09 12.26
N LEU A 63 -6.30 -7.35 11.27
CA LEU A 63 -6.19 -7.85 9.89
C LEU A 63 -5.25 -9.07 9.81
N HIS A 64 -4.15 -9.10 10.58
CA HIS A 64 -3.29 -10.27 10.66
C HIS A 64 -4.00 -11.51 11.22
N SER A 65 -4.86 -11.37 12.24
CA SER A 65 -5.66 -12.52 12.73
C SER A 65 -6.65 -13.06 11.71
N GLU A 66 -7.00 -12.25 10.70
CA GLU A 66 -7.89 -12.61 9.59
C GLU A 66 -7.12 -13.07 8.33
N ASN A 67 -5.83 -13.39 8.47
CA ASN A 67 -4.93 -13.78 7.37
C ASN A 67 -4.74 -12.71 6.28
N ILE A 68 -4.93 -11.43 6.61
CA ILE A 68 -4.67 -10.31 5.70
C ILE A 68 -3.30 -9.72 6.05
N THR A 69 -2.40 -9.68 5.07
CA THR A 69 -1.05 -9.11 5.27
C THR A 69 -1.10 -7.59 5.26
N ALA A 70 -1.09 -6.99 6.45
CA ALA A 70 -1.28 -5.56 6.64
C ALA A 70 -0.08 -4.92 7.36
N ILE A 71 0.36 -3.75 6.91
CA ILE A 71 1.47 -3.04 7.54
C ILE A 71 1.08 -1.61 7.90
N ALA A 72 1.48 -1.16 9.09
CA ALA A 72 1.15 0.17 9.59
C ALA A 72 2.27 1.19 9.28
N LEU A 73 1.87 2.41 8.96
CA LEU A 73 2.71 3.57 8.70
C LEU A 73 2.26 4.73 9.59
N HIS A 74 3.02 5.02 10.65
CA HIS A 74 2.69 6.05 11.63
C HIS A 74 3.95 6.76 12.15
N GLY A 75 3.76 7.80 12.97
CA GLY A 75 4.84 8.71 13.41
C GLY A 75 5.93 8.09 14.30
N ASP A 76 5.66 6.97 14.97
CA ASP A 76 6.65 6.31 15.84
C ASP A 76 7.72 5.51 15.06
N LEU A 77 7.59 5.39 13.74
CA LEU A 77 8.56 4.67 12.92
C LEU A 77 9.79 5.54 12.65
N ASP A 78 10.98 4.98 12.85
CA ASP A 78 12.20 5.61 12.37
C ASP A 78 12.26 5.61 10.83
N GLN A 79 13.22 6.35 10.26
CA GLN A 79 13.32 6.49 8.80
C GLN A 79 13.61 5.17 8.08
N ALA A 80 14.33 4.24 8.72
CA ALA A 80 14.65 2.94 8.14
C ALA A 80 13.42 2.03 8.14
N GLN A 81 12.67 2.00 9.24
CA GLN A 81 11.39 1.29 9.37
C GLN A 81 10.36 1.86 8.40
N ARG A 82 10.23 3.18 8.31
CA ARG A 82 9.36 3.87 7.34
C ARG A 82 9.68 3.44 5.91
N SER A 83 10.96 3.48 5.54
CA SER A 83 11.40 3.04 4.21
C SER A 83 11.08 1.57 3.95
N GLN A 84 11.28 0.70 4.94
CA GLN A 84 10.96 -0.73 4.82
C GLN A 84 9.46 -0.98 4.62
N VAL A 85 8.58 -0.28 5.36
CA VAL A 85 7.12 -0.38 5.19
C VAL A 85 6.71 0.03 3.77
N LEU A 86 7.20 1.17 3.31
CA LEU A 86 6.89 1.68 1.96
C LEU A 86 7.37 0.74 0.86
N VAL A 87 8.58 0.20 0.98
CA VAL A 87 9.11 -0.78 0.02
C VAL A 87 8.29 -2.05 0.02
N ARG A 88 7.90 -2.58 1.18
CA ARG A 88 7.06 -3.78 1.26
C ARG A 88 5.71 -3.58 0.58
N PHE A 89 5.07 -2.43 0.79
CA PHE A 89 3.81 -2.11 0.13
C PHE A 89 3.99 -1.95 -1.38
N SER A 90 4.96 -1.15 -1.83
CA SER A 90 5.26 -0.96 -3.26
C SER A 90 5.65 -2.25 -3.97
N ASN A 91 6.25 -3.20 -3.26
CA ASN A 91 6.63 -4.50 -3.79
C ASN A 91 5.48 -5.52 -3.82
N ARG A 92 4.27 -5.10 -3.42
CA ARG A 92 3.10 -5.98 -3.28
C ARG A 92 3.37 -7.16 -2.35
N SER A 93 4.14 -6.91 -1.30
CA SER A 93 4.42 -7.87 -0.21
C SER A 93 3.54 -7.64 1.02
N ALA A 94 2.68 -6.62 0.96
CA ALA A 94 1.56 -6.41 1.85
C ALA A 94 0.40 -5.90 0.98
N SER A 95 -0.80 -6.43 1.22
CA SER A 95 -2.01 -6.09 0.46
C SER A 95 -2.69 -4.87 1.05
N VAL A 96 -2.41 -4.55 2.32
CA VAL A 96 -3.02 -3.42 3.04
C VAL A 96 -1.92 -2.58 3.69
N LEU A 97 -1.90 -1.29 3.38
CA LEU A 97 -1.17 -0.28 4.13
C LEU A 97 -2.16 0.47 5.04
N ILE A 98 -1.88 0.54 6.34
CA ILE A 98 -2.67 1.33 7.28
C ILE A 98 -1.87 2.56 7.66
N ALA A 99 -2.45 3.75 7.56
CA ALA A 99 -1.72 4.99 7.81
C ALA A 99 -2.58 6.07 8.46
N THR A 100 -1.92 6.97 9.18
CA THR A 100 -2.51 8.27 9.53
C THR A 100 -2.31 9.27 8.39
N ASP A 101 -3.11 10.33 8.37
CA ASP A 101 -2.99 11.40 7.37
C ASP A 101 -1.59 11.99 7.31
N VAL A 102 -0.99 12.26 8.47
CA VAL A 102 0.36 12.81 8.58
C VAL A 102 1.39 11.85 7.97
N ALA A 103 1.26 10.55 8.25
CA ALA A 103 2.22 9.56 7.80
C ALA A 103 2.06 9.22 6.30
N ALA A 104 0.87 9.39 5.75
CA ALA A 104 0.55 9.17 4.33
C ALA A 104 0.76 10.41 3.44
N ARG A 105 1.04 11.59 4.01
CA ARG A 105 1.45 12.76 3.21
C ARG A 105 2.73 12.45 2.44
N GLY A 106 2.75 12.83 1.16
CA GLY A 106 3.86 12.52 0.26
C GLY A 106 4.02 11.03 -0.05
N LEU A 107 3.03 10.19 0.27
CA LEU A 107 2.99 8.80 -0.18
C LEU A 107 2.85 8.77 -1.71
N ASP A 108 3.96 8.55 -2.39
CA ASP A 108 4.02 8.27 -3.83
C ASP A 108 3.95 6.75 -4.06
N VAL A 109 2.79 6.18 -3.75
CA VAL A 109 2.48 4.80 -4.12
C VAL A 109 1.50 4.85 -5.27
N LYS A 110 1.99 4.49 -6.45
CA LYS A 110 1.18 4.28 -7.64
C LYS A 110 0.35 3.00 -7.45
N ASP A 111 -0.80 2.94 -8.10
CA ASP A 111 -1.64 1.73 -8.18
C ASP A 111 -2.33 1.29 -6.88
N ILE A 112 -2.86 2.23 -6.08
CA ILE A 112 -3.79 1.87 -4.99
C ILE A 112 -5.16 1.58 -5.62
N ASP A 113 -5.64 0.35 -5.45
CA ASP A 113 -6.90 -0.12 -6.02
C ASP A 113 -8.11 0.41 -5.22
N ALA A 114 -7.97 0.46 -3.89
CA ALA A 114 -9.03 0.92 -3.00
C ALA A 114 -8.50 1.67 -1.77
N VAL A 115 -9.23 2.70 -1.37
CA VAL A 115 -9.02 3.48 -0.15
C VAL A 115 -10.15 3.20 0.82
N PHE A 116 -9.81 2.98 2.08
CA PHE A 116 -10.76 2.73 3.17
C PHE A 116 -10.57 3.81 4.25
N ASN A 117 -11.62 4.59 4.52
CA ASN A 117 -11.67 5.43 5.70
C ASN A 117 -12.17 4.57 6.86
N TYR A 118 -11.25 4.13 7.73
CA TYR A 118 -11.62 3.41 8.95
C TYR A 118 -12.42 4.30 9.90
N GLU A 119 -12.09 5.59 9.92
CA GLU A 119 -12.85 6.68 10.52
C GLU A 119 -12.95 7.81 9.51
N LEU A 120 -14.05 8.57 9.55
CA LEU A 120 -14.15 9.78 8.74
C LEU A 120 -13.15 10.84 9.26
N PRO A 121 -12.48 11.56 8.36
CA PRO A 121 -11.66 12.69 8.77
C PRO A 121 -12.53 13.81 9.34
N GLN A 122 -11.91 14.71 10.12
CA GLN A 122 -12.59 15.86 10.71
C GLN A 122 -12.93 16.97 9.71
N GLN A 123 -12.30 16.96 8.53
CA GLN A 123 -12.40 18.02 7.53
C GLN A 123 -12.56 17.42 6.13
N THR A 124 -13.38 18.04 5.30
CA THR A 124 -13.66 17.61 3.91
C THR A 124 -12.40 17.59 3.05
N GLU A 125 -11.47 18.55 3.22
CA GLU A 125 -10.24 18.61 2.44
C GLU A 125 -9.36 17.38 2.68
N ILE A 126 -9.35 16.88 3.92
CA ILE A 126 -8.65 15.64 4.27
C ILE A 126 -9.33 14.45 3.60
N TYR A 127 -10.66 14.39 3.57
CA TYR A 127 -11.41 13.34 2.86
C TYR A 127 -11.00 13.26 1.39
N VAL A 128 -10.98 14.41 0.70
CA VAL A 128 -10.54 14.50 -0.71
C VAL A 128 -9.09 14.01 -0.87
N HIS A 129 -8.18 14.41 0.03
CA HIS A 129 -6.78 13.95 -0.02
C HIS A 129 -6.61 12.45 0.22
N ARG A 130 -7.47 11.84 1.04
CA ARG A 130 -7.48 10.40 1.30
C ARG A 130 -7.94 9.63 0.07
N ILE A 131 -9.12 9.98 -0.47
CA ILE A 131 -9.69 9.25 -1.61
C ILE A 131 -8.88 9.48 -2.90
N GLY A 132 -8.25 10.65 -3.07
CA GLY A 132 -7.34 10.94 -4.19
C GLY A 132 -6.04 10.12 -4.21
N ARG A 133 -5.90 9.12 -3.33
CA ARG A 133 -4.83 8.11 -3.39
C ARG A 133 -5.15 6.97 -4.35
N THR A 134 -6.42 6.78 -4.72
CA THR A 134 -6.83 5.83 -5.76
C THR A 134 -7.31 6.55 -7.02
N GLY A 135 -7.64 5.80 -8.07
CA GLY A 135 -8.18 6.34 -9.32
C GLY A 135 -7.20 7.18 -10.16
N ARG A 136 -5.89 7.05 -9.92
CA ARG A 136 -4.85 7.83 -10.62
C ARG A 136 -4.55 7.28 -12.01
N ALA A 137 -4.01 8.13 -12.89
CA ALA A 137 -3.53 7.77 -14.23
C ALA A 137 -4.59 7.02 -15.08
N GLY A 138 -5.84 7.52 -15.07
CA GLY A 138 -6.94 6.96 -15.86
C GLY A 138 -7.52 5.63 -15.35
N LYS A 139 -7.07 5.14 -14.19
CA LYS A 139 -7.64 3.94 -13.57
C LYS A 139 -8.91 4.28 -12.78
N THR A 140 -9.82 3.31 -12.67
CA THR A 140 -10.93 3.39 -11.72
C THR A 140 -10.45 3.04 -10.32
N GLY A 141 -10.92 3.78 -9.30
CA GLY A 141 -10.64 3.53 -7.90
C GLY A 141 -11.90 3.32 -7.08
N ALA A 142 -11.76 2.73 -5.90
CA ALA A 142 -12.84 2.63 -4.92
C ALA A 142 -12.47 3.36 -3.62
N ALA A 143 -13.42 4.10 -3.05
CA ALA A 143 -13.30 4.72 -1.75
C ALA A 143 -14.47 4.28 -0.86
N ILE A 144 -14.15 3.62 0.25
CA ILE A 144 -15.12 3.05 1.18
C ILE A 144 -14.95 3.74 2.53
N SER A 145 -16.04 4.27 3.09
CA SER A 145 -16.05 4.86 4.42
C SER A 145 -16.85 4.03 5.41
N LEU A 146 -16.24 3.68 6.55
CA LEU A 146 -16.95 3.11 7.68
C LEU A 146 -17.43 4.25 8.57
N VAL A 147 -18.74 4.32 8.79
CA VAL A 147 -19.38 5.48 9.43
C VAL A 147 -20.16 5.03 10.66
N GLU A 148 -19.75 5.49 11.83
CA GLU A 148 -20.56 5.38 13.05
C GLU A 148 -21.67 6.45 13.07
N GLU A 149 -22.73 6.20 13.84
CA GLU A 149 -23.83 7.16 14.05
C GLU A 149 -23.32 8.55 14.46
N ARG A 150 -22.32 8.60 15.36
CA ARG A 150 -21.68 9.85 15.83
C ARG A 150 -20.89 10.60 14.75
N GLU A 151 -20.60 9.97 13.63
CA GLU A 151 -19.87 10.55 12.49
C GLU A 151 -20.82 10.96 11.36
N MET A 152 -22.13 10.67 11.46
CA MET A 152 -23.11 10.94 10.42
C MET A 152 -23.16 12.43 10.01
N TRP A 153 -23.01 13.33 10.98
CA TRP A 153 -22.95 14.77 10.70
C TRP A 153 -21.74 15.16 9.84
N ARG A 154 -20.58 14.48 10.01
CA ARG A 154 -19.40 14.71 9.17
C ARG A 154 -19.62 14.21 7.75
N LEU A 155 -20.28 13.06 7.61
CA LEU A 155 -20.66 12.55 6.30
C LEU A 155 -21.55 13.56 5.56
N GLN A 156 -22.57 14.10 6.24
CA GLN A 156 -23.46 15.12 5.68
C GLN A 156 -22.70 16.41 5.29
N GLU A 157 -21.71 16.81 6.08
CA GLU A 157 -20.86 17.96 5.76
C GLU A 157 -19.99 17.72 4.52
N ILE A 158 -19.43 16.52 4.39
CA ILE A 158 -18.66 16.09 3.22
C ILE A 158 -19.57 16.06 1.98
N GLU A 159 -20.73 15.44 2.06
CA GLU A 159 -21.70 15.37 0.94
C GLU A 159 -22.19 16.75 0.52
N LYS A 160 -22.44 17.66 1.48
CA LYS A 160 -22.82 19.04 1.20
C LYS A 160 -21.71 19.82 0.50
N SER A 161 -20.45 19.56 0.87
CA SER A 161 -19.28 20.21 0.30
C SER A 161 -18.90 19.62 -1.07
N LEU A 162 -19.32 18.38 -1.34
CA LEU A 162 -19.01 17.62 -2.55
C LEU A 162 -20.30 17.06 -3.19
N PRO A 163 -21.20 17.92 -3.70
CA PRO A 163 -22.51 17.48 -4.21
C PRO A 163 -22.42 16.48 -5.37
N ASP A 164 -21.36 16.55 -6.18
CA ASP A 164 -21.14 15.67 -7.33
C ASP A 164 -20.42 14.36 -6.96
N ALA A 165 -20.01 14.17 -5.70
CA ALA A 165 -19.26 12.98 -5.28
C ALA A 165 -20.12 11.71 -5.19
N HIS A 166 -21.46 11.86 -5.08
CA HIS A 166 -22.44 10.77 -5.01
C HIS A 166 -21.99 9.59 -4.11
N ILE A 167 -21.75 9.88 -2.83
CA ILE A 167 -21.31 8.88 -1.86
C ILE A 167 -22.49 7.95 -1.52
N GLN A 168 -22.50 6.73 -2.07
CA GLN A 168 -23.64 5.84 -1.94
C GLN A 168 -23.61 5.07 -0.61
N GLN A 169 -24.73 5.06 0.12
CA GLN A 169 -24.90 4.10 1.21
C GLN A 169 -25.00 2.69 0.62
N ARG A 170 -24.21 1.75 1.13
CA ARG A 170 -24.34 0.33 0.77
C ARG A 170 -24.26 -0.57 1.99
N GLY A 171 -25.08 -1.61 1.99
CA GLY A 171 -24.87 -2.77 2.85
C GLY A 171 -23.60 -3.51 2.43
N ILE A 172 -22.95 -4.14 3.39
CA ILE A 172 -21.74 -4.91 3.14
C ILE A 172 -22.16 -6.30 2.64
N PRO A 173 -21.74 -6.72 1.44
CA PRO A 173 -22.14 -8.02 0.90
C PRO A 173 -21.69 -9.17 1.80
N ASP A 174 -22.54 -10.18 1.96
CA ASP A 174 -22.17 -11.44 2.63
C ASP A 174 -21.22 -12.31 1.80
N ALA A 175 -21.14 -12.02 0.49
CA ALA A 175 -20.32 -12.78 -0.44
C ALA A 175 -18.82 -12.54 -0.17
N LYS A 176 -18.15 -13.60 0.29
CA LYS A 176 -16.70 -13.70 0.29
C LYS A 176 -16.22 -13.72 -1.16
N ARG A 177 -15.79 -12.58 -1.71
CA ARG A 177 -14.79 -12.65 -2.80
C ARG A 177 -13.61 -13.43 -2.21
N GLY A 178 -13.10 -14.42 -2.92
CA GLY A 178 -12.13 -15.38 -2.37
C GLY A 178 -10.97 -14.68 -1.67
N ASP A 179 -10.55 -15.23 -0.52
CA ASP A 179 -9.48 -14.68 0.33
C ASP A 179 -8.16 -14.44 -0.43
N GLU A 180 -8.00 -15.05 -1.61
CA GLU A 180 -6.84 -14.97 -2.50
C GLU A 180 -6.42 -13.54 -2.87
N THR A 181 -7.35 -12.57 -2.95
CA THR A 181 -7.00 -11.20 -3.38
C THR A 181 -6.23 -10.42 -2.31
N LEU A 182 -6.41 -10.76 -1.03
CA LEU A 182 -5.79 -10.07 0.10
C LEU A 182 -4.53 -10.78 0.62
N VAL A 183 -4.17 -11.91 0.02
CA VAL A 183 -2.90 -12.59 0.26
C VAL A 183 -1.89 -12.10 -0.79
N PRO A 184 -0.80 -11.41 -0.38
CA PRO A 184 0.19 -10.92 -1.33
C PRO A 184 0.85 -12.07 -2.08
N SER A 185 1.02 -11.95 -3.40
CA SER A 185 1.69 -12.95 -4.23
C SER A 185 3.22 -12.87 -4.18
N MET A 186 3.74 -11.76 -3.64
CA MET A 186 5.17 -11.46 -3.54
C MET A 186 5.60 -11.38 -2.08
N THR A 187 6.88 -11.64 -1.84
CA THR A 187 7.56 -11.36 -0.57
C THR A 187 8.79 -10.51 -0.84
N THR A 188 8.99 -9.47 -0.02
CA THR A 188 10.18 -8.61 -0.10
C THR A 188 11.33 -9.27 0.64
N ILE A 189 12.45 -9.49 -0.03
CA ILE A 189 13.71 -9.90 0.58
C ILE A 189 14.57 -8.67 0.80
N GLN A 190 15.01 -8.46 2.03
CA GLN A 190 15.99 -7.43 2.37
C GLN A 190 17.40 -8.00 2.29
N ILE A 191 18.32 -7.24 1.71
CA ILE A 191 19.73 -7.57 1.54
C ILE A 191 20.57 -6.54 2.29
N SER A 192 21.58 -7.00 3.05
CA SER A 192 22.47 -6.15 3.86
C SER A 192 23.52 -5.39 3.05
N GLY A 193 23.16 -4.93 1.84
CA GLY A 193 24.03 -4.16 0.97
C GLY A 193 23.23 -3.26 0.03
N GLY A 194 23.81 -2.12 -0.34
CA GLY A 194 23.18 -1.12 -1.18
C GLY A 194 24.14 -0.40 -2.14
N ARG A 195 23.78 0.82 -2.53
CA ARG A 195 24.52 1.66 -3.49
C ARG A 195 25.96 1.94 -3.02
N LYS A 196 26.20 2.14 -1.73
CA LYS A 196 27.56 2.35 -1.16
C LYS A 196 28.42 1.09 -1.27
N ASN A 197 27.80 -0.08 -1.40
CA ASN A 197 28.49 -1.32 -1.72
C ASN A 197 28.64 -1.55 -3.24
N LYS A 198 28.35 -0.52 -4.06
CA LYS A 198 28.36 -0.56 -5.53
C LYS A 198 27.38 -1.56 -6.14
N LEU A 199 26.33 -1.94 -5.42
CA LEU A 199 25.27 -2.79 -5.95
C LEU A 199 24.35 -2.00 -6.87
N ARG A 200 23.93 -2.65 -7.95
CA ARG A 200 22.94 -2.17 -8.93
C ARG A 200 21.80 -3.19 -9.05
N PRO A 201 20.62 -2.80 -9.55
CA PRO A 201 19.50 -3.75 -9.69
C PRO A 201 19.88 -4.99 -10.51
N GLY A 202 20.62 -4.80 -11.59
CA GLY A 202 21.12 -5.90 -12.43
C GLY A 202 22.06 -6.87 -11.70
N ASP A 203 22.80 -6.41 -10.68
CA ASP A 203 23.67 -7.30 -9.89
C ASP A 203 22.81 -8.26 -9.04
N LEU A 204 21.72 -7.75 -8.45
CA LEU A 204 20.80 -8.56 -7.65
C LEU A 204 19.97 -9.51 -8.52
N LEU A 205 19.47 -9.01 -9.66
CA LEU A 205 18.77 -9.84 -10.63
C LEU A 205 19.68 -10.99 -11.12
N GLY A 206 20.90 -10.66 -11.54
CA GLY A 206 21.87 -11.65 -11.98
C GLY A 206 22.19 -12.70 -10.90
N ALA A 207 22.32 -12.28 -9.64
CA ALA A 207 22.55 -13.21 -8.54
C ALA A 207 21.37 -14.18 -8.30
N LEU A 208 20.14 -13.72 -8.50
CA LEU A 208 18.92 -14.53 -8.33
C LEU A 208 18.67 -15.48 -9.51
N THR A 209 19.01 -15.07 -10.72
CA THR A 209 18.74 -15.86 -11.94
C THR A 209 19.93 -16.69 -12.39
N ALA A 210 21.11 -16.53 -11.79
CA ALA A 210 22.29 -17.32 -12.12
C ALA A 210 22.10 -18.81 -11.83
N GLN A 211 22.77 -19.65 -12.64
CA GLN A 211 22.87 -21.11 -12.61
C GLN A 211 22.02 -21.82 -11.53
N GLY A 212 20.92 -22.44 -11.97
CA GLY A 212 20.02 -23.15 -11.08
C GLY A 212 19.20 -22.23 -10.18
N GLY A 213 19.07 -20.95 -10.53
CA GLY A 213 18.32 -19.95 -9.77
C GLY A 213 16.82 -19.92 -9.99
N ILE A 214 16.22 -18.77 -9.70
CA ILE A 214 14.78 -18.55 -9.88
C ILE A 214 14.50 -17.94 -11.27
N PRO A 215 13.29 -18.15 -11.83
CA PRO A 215 12.88 -17.49 -13.07
C PRO A 215 12.96 -15.96 -12.97
N GLY A 216 13.31 -15.28 -14.07
CA GLY A 216 13.45 -13.82 -14.07
C GLY A 216 12.12 -13.08 -13.88
N ASP A 217 11.03 -13.65 -14.39
CA ASP A 217 9.65 -13.17 -14.19
C ASP A 217 9.13 -13.41 -12.76
N ALA A 218 9.80 -14.26 -11.98
CA ALA A 218 9.55 -14.40 -10.55
C ALA A 218 10.19 -13.29 -9.70
N VAL A 219 11.06 -12.47 -10.30
CA VAL A 219 11.70 -11.31 -9.65
C VAL A 219 10.92 -10.05 -9.99
N GLY A 220 10.37 -9.41 -8.97
CA GLY A 220 9.68 -8.13 -9.10
C GLY A 220 10.60 -6.94 -8.91
N LYS A 221 10.03 -5.86 -8.36
CA LYS A 221 10.73 -4.59 -8.15
C LYS A 221 11.98 -4.76 -7.27
N ILE A 222 13.05 -4.06 -7.64
CA ILE A 222 14.32 -3.99 -6.91
C ILE A 222 14.56 -2.55 -6.48
N ASP A 223 14.61 -2.30 -5.18
CA ASP A 223 14.87 -1.00 -4.59
C ASP A 223 16.24 -1.01 -3.89
N LEU A 224 17.11 -0.06 -4.25
CA LEU A 224 18.43 0.10 -3.66
C LEU A 224 18.57 1.43 -2.95
N PHE A 225 18.92 1.37 -1.67
CA PHE A 225 19.30 2.50 -0.83
C PHE A 225 20.82 2.47 -0.59
N ASP A 226 21.34 3.38 0.21
CA ASP A 226 22.78 3.48 0.48
C ASP A 226 23.40 2.18 0.98
N ASN A 227 22.82 1.60 2.03
CA ASN A 227 23.39 0.45 2.75
C ASN A 227 22.51 -0.79 2.73
N VAL A 228 21.33 -0.72 2.11
CA VAL A 228 20.34 -1.78 2.09
C VAL A 228 19.69 -1.87 0.72
N GLY A 229 19.40 -3.10 0.30
CA GLY A 229 18.69 -3.41 -0.93
C GLY A 229 17.46 -4.24 -0.61
N TYR A 230 16.46 -4.15 -1.48
CA TYR A 230 15.24 -4.93 -1.39
C TYR A 230 14.89 -5.48 -2.76
N VAL A 231 14.36 -6.69 -2.80
CA VAL A 231 13.86 -7.33 -4.02
C VAL A 231 12.56 -8.05 -3.73
N ALA A 232 11.53 -7.80 -4.53
CA ALA A 232 10.29 -8.55 -4.50
C ALA A 232 10.48 -9.89 -5.20
N VAL A 233 10.05 -11.00 -4.60
CA VAL A 233 10.13 -12.33 -5.19
C VAL A 233 8.80 -13.05 -4.99
N GLN A 234 8.30 -13.74 -6.02
CA GLN A 234 7.09 -14.56 -5.92
C GLN A 234 7.20 -15.58 -4.77
N ASN A 235 6.12 -15.77 -4.02
CA ASN A 235 6.13 -16.53 -2.77
C ASN A 235 6.74 -17.94 -2.89
N GLN A 236 6.45 -18.65 -3.99
CA GLN A 236 6.96 -20.01 -4.24
C GLN A 236 8.49 -20.09 -4.39
N HIS A 237 9.17 -18.96 -4.66
CA HIS A 237 10.61 -18.89 -4.92
C HIS A 237 11.41 -18.26 -3.76
N VAL A 238 10.76 -17.79 -2.71
CA VAL A 238 11.40 -17.01 -1.63
C VAL A 238 12.53 -17.76 -0.94
N SER A 239 12.30 -19.02 -0.54
CA SER A 239 13.31 -19.81 0.18
C SER A 239 14.59 -19.97 -0.67
N LYS A 240 14.43 -20.25 -1.95
CA LYS A 240 15.53 -20.40 -2.91
C LYS A 240 16.26 -19.07 -3.14
N ALA A 241 15.50 -17.99 -3.33
CA ALA A 241 16.07 -16.65 -3.52
C ALA A 241 16.89 -16.17 -2.31
N VAL A 242 16.40 -16.39 -1.09
CA VAL A 242 17.14 -16.05 0.15
C VAL A 242 18.44 -16.84 0.24
N GLN A 243 18.40 -18.14 -0.10
CA GLN A 243 19.59 -18.99 -0.11
C GLN A 243 20.61 -18.48 -1.13
N GLN A 244 20.20 -18.22 -2.37
CA GLN A 244 21.10 -17.73 -3.41
C GLN A 244 21.77 -16.41 -3.04
N LEU A 245 21.00 -15.44 -2.54
CA LEU A 245 21.52 -14.13 -2.15
C LEU A 245 22.46 -14.19 -0.93
N SER A 246 22.34 -15.22 -0.09
CA SER A 246 23.16 -15.37 1.12
C SER A 246 24.43 -16.19 0.87
N ASP A 247 24.33 -17.24 0.04
CA ASP A 247 25.40 -18.20 -0.16
C ASP A 247 26.39 -17.76 -1.24
N GLN A 248 25.89 -17.12 -2.31
CA GLN A 248 26.68 -16.72 -3.47
C GLN A 248 27.21 -15.28 -3.30
N PRO A 249 28.51 -15.04 -3.57
CA PRO A 249 29.07 -13.70 -3.54
C PRO A 249 28.55 -12.87 -4.71
N ILE A 250 28.07 -11.67 -4.43
CA ILE A 250 27.69 -10.67 -5.44
C ILE A 250 28.86 -9.70 -5.55
N LYS A 251 29.51 -9.64 -6.71
CA LYS A 251 30.72 -8.82 -6.94
C LYS A 251 31.83 -9.13 -5.94
N GLY A 252 32.03 -10.41 -5.65
CA GLY A 252 33.07 -10.90 -4.75
C GLY A 252 32.80 -10.66 -3.26
N ARG A 253 31.59 -10.24 -2.87
CA ARG A 253 31.21 -10.01 -1.47
C ARG A 253 29.95 -10.78 -1.09
N LYS A 254 29.92 -11.34 0.12
CA LYS A 254 28.72 -11.98 0.69
C LYS A 254 27.83 -10.93 1.36
N TYR A 255 26.53 -11.14 1.24
CA TYR A 255 25.51 -10.31 1.87
C TYR A 255 24.56 -11.20 2.67
N ARG A 256 23.95 -10.65 3.72
CA ARG A 256 22.87 -11.33 4.43
C ARG A 256 21.55 -11.00 3.73
N ALA A 257 20.78 -12.01 3.37
CA ALA A 257 19.42 -11.83 2.88
C ALA A 257 18.40 -12.33 3.90
N ARG A 258 17.28 -11.61 4.05
CA ARG A 258 16.18 -11.98 4.95
C ARG A 258 14.84 -11.67 4.31
N ALA A 259 13.95 -12.67 4.22
CA ALA A 259 12.57 -12.45 3.83
C ALA A 259 11.84 -11.59 4.87
N ARG A 260 11.08 -10.61 4.39
CA ARG A 260 10.22 -9.73 5.20
C ARG A 260 8.77 -10.08 4.89
N ARG A 261 8.26 -11.06 5.64
CA ARG A 261 6.84 -11.44 5.67
C ARG A 261 6.06 -10.53 6.61
#